data_AF-A0A964R950-F1
#
_entry.id   AF-A0A964R950-F1
#
_cell.length_a   1.000
_cell.length_b   1.000
_cell.length_c   1.000
_cell.angle_alpha   90.00
_cell.angle_beta   90.00
_cell.angle_gamma   90.00
#
_symmetry.space_group_name_H-M   'P 1'
#
loop_
_entity.id
_entity.type
_entity.pdbx_description
1 polymer ?
#
loop_
_entity_poly.entity_id
_entity_poly.type
_entity_poly.pdbx_seq_one_letter_code
_entity_poly.pdbx_strand_id
1 'polypeptide(L)'
;MSEVADIGERVAAYCRRRQLERIGPLGSGMHGNVFRAGSSAAAGEVALKVHLRRGPFELELETYLRLQDENITQVLGFNVPQLLDYDAELLALEMTVVQQPFVLDFAEVRLDFPLEFPDDVWASWLEEKQEQFGERWPIVKRVLGEFEALDIYLLDVSPRNIAFRD
;
A
#
# COMPACT_ATOMS: atom_id res chain seq x y z
N MET A 1 26.80 -16.23 1.63
CA MET A 1 25.94 -15.26 2.35
C MET A 1 25.45 -14.30 1.28
N SER A 2 24.22 -14.44 0.81
CA SER A 2 23.71 -13.59 -0.27
C SER A 2 23.51 -12.18 0.28
N GLU A 3 24.23 -11.21 -0.28
CA GLU A 3 23.98 -9.80 -0.05
C GLU A 3 22.48 -9.53 -0.28
N VAL A 4 21.86 -8.85 0.67
CA VAL A 4 20.57 -8.21 0.44
C VAL A 4 20.83 -7.19 -0.67
N ALA A 5 20.48 -7.53 -1.92
CA ALA A 5 20.61 -6.59 -3.03
C ALA A 5 19.99 -5.26 -2.63
N ASP A 6 20.74 -4.17 -2.81
CA ASP A 6 20.34 -2.83 -2.44
C ASP A 6 18.99 -2.48 -3.12
N ILE A 7 18.15 -1.67 -2.48
CA ILE A 7 16.87 -1.24 -3.05
C ILE A 7 17.09 -0.62 -4.44
N GLY A 8 18.20 0.11 -4.64
CA GLY A 8 18.57 0.67 -5.93
C GLY A 8 18.77 -0.39 -7.02
N GLU A 9 19.44 -1.50 -6.70
CA GLU A 9 19.68 -2.60 -7.63
C GLU A 9 18.40 -3.33 -8.01
N ARG A 10 17.52 -3.58 -7.03
CA ARG A 10 16.22 -4.22 -7.27
C ARG A 10 15.33 -3.38 -8.18
N VAL A 11 15.26 -2.06 -7.93
CA VAL A 11 14.53 -1.12 -8.78
C VAL A 11 15.11 -1.14 -10.20
N ALA A 12 16.43 -1.04 -10.35
CA ALA A 12 17.06 -1.07 -11.67
C ALA A 12 16.83 -2.39 -12.42
N ALA A 13 16.86 -3.53 -11.71
CA ALA A 13 16.59 -4.84 -12.26
C ALA A 13 15.12 -4.96 -12.71
N TYR A 14 14.17 -4.52 -11.89
CA TYR A 14 12.75 -4.54 -12.21
C TYR A 14 12.43 -3.65 -13.41
N CYS A 15 12.88 -2.40 -13.38
CA CYS A 15 12.74 -1.45 -14.48
C CYS A 15 13.30 -2.02 -15.79
N ARG A 16 14.46 -2.69 -15.76
CA ARG A 16 15.03 -3.34 -16.95
C ARG A 16 14.16 -4.49 -17.46
N ARG A 17 13.65 -5.36 -16.58
CA ARG A 17 12.76 -6.49 -16.94
C ARG A 17 11.46 -5.98 -17.58
N ARG A 18 10.92 -4.87 -17.08
CA ARG A 18 9.64 -4.28 -17.49
C ARG A 18 9.75 -3.19 -18.56
N GLN A 19 10.96 -2.87 -19.02
CA GLN A 19 11.22 -1.76 -19.95
C GLN A 19 10.67 -0.41 -19.46
N LEU A 20 10.82 -0.18 -18.16
CA LEU A 20 10.48 1.07 -17.48
C LEU A 20 11.74 1.87 -17.17
N GLU A 21 11.57 3.17 -17.01
CA GLU A 21 12.56 4.10 -16.49
C GLU A 21 12.09 4.62 -15.12
N ARG A 22 13.01 4.64 -14.14
CA ARG A 22 12.75 5.26 -12.84
C ARG A 22 12.74 6.77 -12.99
N ILE A 23 11.59 7.39 -12.73
CA ILE A 23 11.39 8.84 -12.84
C ILE A 23 11.82 9.55 -11.56
N GLY A 24 11.50 8.98 -10.39
CA GLY A 24 11.86 9.59 -9.10
C GLY A 24 11.23 8.88 -7.89
N PRO A 25 11.55 9.29 -6.66
CA PRO A 25 10.90 8.75 -5.47
C PRO A 25 9.46 9.27 -5.30
N LEU A 26 8.57 8.43 -4.77
CA LEU A 26 7.23 8.81 -4.28
C LEU A 26 7.14 8.82 -2.76
N GLY A 27 7.86 7.90 -2.13
CA GLY A 27 7.84 7.77 -0.68
C GLY A 27 8.83 6.73 -0.20
N SER A 28 9.16 6.84 1.09
CA SER A 28 9.95 5.85 1.82
C SER A 28 9.19 5.46 3.08
N GLY A 29 9.37 4.23 3.53
CA GLY A 29 8.68 3.70 4.71
C GLY A 29 9.46 2.58 5.36
N MET A 30 8.95 2.09 6.48
CA MET A 30 9.58 1.01 7.25
C MET A 30 9.75 -0.27 6.43
N HIS A 31 8.83 -0.53 5.49
CA HIS A 31 8.80 -1.79 4.73
C HIS A 31 9.42 -1.71 3.35
N GLY A 32 9.75 -0.51 2.86
CA GLY A 32 10.26 -0.34 1.50
C GLY A 32 10.18 1.10 1.01
N ASN A 33 10.61 1.28 -0.24
CA ASN A 33 10.54 2.56 -0.94
C ASN A 33 9.64 2.44 -2.15
N VAL A 34 8.94 3.53 -2.45
CA VAL A 34 8.05 3.67 -3.61
C VAL A 34 8.64 4.67 -4.58
N PHE A 35 8.63 4.34 -5.86
CA PHE A 35 9.18 5.15 -6.95
C PHE A 35 8.13 5.36 -8.04
N ARG A 36 8.15 6.50 -8.71
CA ARG A 36 7.53 6.67 -10.02
C ARG A 36 8.39 5.97 -11.05
N ALA A 37 7.77 5.15 -11.87
CA ALA A 37 8.38 4.62 -13.07
C ALA A 37 7.42 4.81 -14.26
N GLY A 38 7.96 4.80 -15.47
CA GLY A 38 7.16 4.92 -16.68
C GLY A 38 7.95 4.48 -17.90
N SER A 39 7.28 4.37 -19.04
CA SER A 39 7.94 4.08 -20.31
C SER A 39 7.64 5.19 -21.29
N SER A 40 8.60 5.54 -22.15
CA SER A 40 8.33 6.44 -23.28
C SER A 40 7.43 5.79 -24.34
N ALA A 41 7.33 4.45 -24.33
CA ALA A 41 6.52 3.68 -25.27
C ALA A 41 5.07 3.44 -24.81
N ALA A 42 4.78 3.60 -23.51
CA ALA A 42 3.44 3.39 -22.94
C ALA A 42 2.95 4.69 -22.28
N ALA A 43 1.68 5.03 -22.47
CA ALA A 43 1.10 6.19 -21.82
C ALA A 43 0.87 5.90 -20.33
N GLY A 44 1.41 6.75 -19.46
CA GLY A 44 1.14 6.73 -18.03
C GLY A 44 2.36 6.37 -17.17
N GLU A 45 2.26 6.71 -15.90
CA GLU A 45 3.24 6.37 -14.88
C GLU A 45 2.66 5.34 -13.92
N VAL A 46 3.54 4.50 -13.38
CA VAL A 46 3.25 3.50 -12.37
C VAL A 46 3.99 3.84 -11.09
N ALA A 47 3.45 3.36 -9.97
CA ALA A 47 4.15 3.30 -8.70
C ALA A 47 4.83 1.94 -8.60
N LEU A 48 6.14 1.94 -8.35
CA LEU A 48 6.94 0.75 -8.09
C LEU A 48 7.35 0.76 -6.62
N LYS A 49 6.78 -0.14 -5.83
CA LYS A 49 7.19 -0.38 -4.44
C LYS A 49 8.18 -1.53 -4.41
N VAL A 50 9.32 -1.32 -3.74
CA VAL A 50 10.31 -2.38 -3.49
C VAL A 50 10.47 -2.53 -1.99
N HIS A 51 10.23 -3.73 -1.50
CA HIS A 51 10.25 -4.04 -0.07
C HIS A 51 11.65 -4.42 0.40
N LEU A 52 11.94 -4.10 1.66
CA LEU A 52 13.16 -4.51 2.34
C LEU A 52 13.13 -5.99 2.75
N ARG A 53 11.92 -6.51 3.07
CA ARG A 53 11.72 -7.84 3.63
C ARG A 53 10.59 -8.57 2.93
N ARG A 54 10.69 -9.90 2.88
CA ARG A 54 9.74 -10.80 2.21
C ARG A 54 8.34 -10.80 2.84
N GLY A 55 8.24 -10.83 4.18
CA GLY A 55 6.94 -10.87 4.86
C GLY A 55 6.00 -9.71 4.49
N PRO A 56 6.41 -8.43 4.62
CA PRO A 56 5.59 -7.29 4.20
C PRO A 56 5.26 -7.29 2.70
N PHE A 57 6.17 -7.78 1.86
CA PHE A 57 5.91 -7.95 0.43
C PHE A 57 4.80 -8.97 0.18
N GLU A 58 4.85 -10.14 0.82
CA GLU A 58 3.87 -11.21 0.64
C GLU A 58 2.49 -10.80 1.16
N LEU A 59 2.41 -10.10 2.29
CA LEU A 59 1.16 -9.56 2.82
C LEU A 59 0.52 -8.53 1.90
N GLU A 60 1.31 -7.58 1.38
CA GLU A 60 0.79 -6.55 0.49
C GLU A 60 0.39 -7.13 -0.88
N LEU A 61 1.17 -8.08 -1.40
CA LEU A 61 0.82 -8.80 -2.62
C LEU A 61 -0.52 -9.54 -2.47
N GLU A 62 -0.68 -10.32 -1.40
CA GLU A 62 -1.91 -11.07 -1.13
C GLU A 62 -3.12 -10.13 -1.01
N THR A 63 -2.94 -8.97 -0.36
CA THR A 63 -4.00 -7.96 -0.24
C THR A 63 -4.42 -7.44 -1.61
N TYR A 64 -3.45 -7.08 -2.46
CA TYR A 64 -3.75 -6.61 -3.80
C TYR A 64 -4.42 -7.66 -4.68
N LEU A 65 -4.00 -8.93 -4.59
CA LEU A 65 -4.63 -10.02 -5.32
C LEU A 65 -6.09 -10.19 -4.90
N ARG A 66 -6.38 -10.14 -3.59
CA ARG A 66 -7.76 -10.20 -3.08
C ARG A 66 -8.62 -9.03 -3.56
N LEU A 67 -8.09 -7.81 -3.51
CA LEU A 67 -8.78 -6.63 -4.02
C LEU A 67 -9.05 -6.73 -5.53
N GLN A 68 -8.12 -7.30 -6.29
CA GLN A 68 -8.28 -7.52 -7.72
C GLN A 68 -9.35 -8.57 -8.03
N ASP A 69 -9.38 -9.69 -7.30
CA ASP A 69 -10.39 -10.74 -7.45
C ASP A 69 -11.81 -10.21 -7.18
N GLU A 70 -11.95 -9.32 -6.20
CA GLU A 70 -13.20 -8.64 -5.85
C GLU A 70 -13.48 -7.38 -6.71
N ASN A 71 -12.61 -7.06 -7.68
CA ASN A 71 -12.70 -5.89 -8.56
C ASN A 71 -12.80 -4.55 -7.80
N ILE A 72 -12.12 -4.45 -6.66
CA ILE A 72 -12.14 -3.27 -5.78
C ILE A 72 -11.14 -2.23 -6.29
N THR A 73 -11.65 -1.27 -7.05
CA THR A 73 -10.88 -0.09 -7.50
C THR A 73 -11.05 1.12 -6.60
N GLN A 74 -12.14 1.17 -5.82
CA GLN A 74 -12.46 2.25 -4.90
C GLN A 74 -13.26 1.73 -3.70
N VAL A 75 -13.10 2.39 -2.55
CA VAL A 75 -13.88 2.13 -1.33
C VAL A 75 -14.47 3.46 -0.85
N LEU A 76 -15.80 3.58 -0.84
CA LEU A 76 -16.50 4.82 -0.44
C LEU A 76 -15.98 6.09 -1.15
N GLY A 77 -15.55 5.95 -2.40
CA GLY A 77 -14.97 7.01 -3.22
C GLY A 77 -13.47 7.26 -3.03
N PHE A 78 -12.80 6.57 -2.09
CA PHE A 78 -11.35 6.55 -1.97
C PHE A 78 -10.75 5.62 -3.01
N ASN A 79 -9.80 6.13 -3.79
CA ASN A 79 -9.08 5.35 -4.78
C ASN A 79 -8.12 4.36 -4.13
N VAL A 80 -8.11 3.12 -4.62
CA VAL A 80 -7.18 2.07 -4.20
C VAL A 80 -6.26 1.75 -5.37
N PRO A 81 -4.92 1.77 -5.19
CA PRO A 81 -4.00 1.35 -6.24
C PRO A 81 -4.34 -0.04 -6.76
N GLN A 82 -4.22 -0.25 -8.07
CA GLN A 82 -4.43 -1.54 -8.69
C GLN A 82 -3.09 -2.17 -9.00
N LEU A 83 -2.93 -3.45 -8.66
CA LEU A 83 -1.74 -4.22 -9.01
C LEU A 83 -1.68 -4.43 -10.53
N LEU A 84 -0.52 -4.16 -11.11
CA LEU A 84 -0.25 -4.31 -12.54
C LEU A 84 0.67 -5.50 -12.80
N ASP A 85 1.71 -5.65 -11.99
CA ASP A 85 2.65 -6.77 -12.04
C ASP A 85 3.45 -6.85 -10.72
N TYR A 86 4.18 -7.94 -10.51
CA TYR A 86 5.06 -8.11 -9.37
C TYR A 86 6.25 -9.01 -9.68
N ASP A 87 7.30 -8.92 -8.86
CA ASP A 87 8.47 -9.78 -8.93
C ASP A 87 8.87 -10.23 -7.53
N ALA A 88 8.61 -11.50 -7.23
CA ALA A 88 8.83 -12.08 -5.90
C ALA A 88 10.31 -12.32 -5.58
N GLU A 89 11.21 -12.31 -6.57
CA GLU A 89 12.66 -12.37 -6.32
C GLU A 89 13.18 -10.99 -5.93
N LEU A 90 12.68 -9.95 -6.61
CA LEU A 90 13.04 -8.56 -6.36
C LEU A 90 12.24 -7.91 -5.22
N LEU A 91 11.22 -8.61 -4.69
CA LEU A 91 10.27 -8.09 -3.71
C LEU A 91 9.65 -6.77 -4.18
N ALA A 92 9.20 -6.76 -5.42
CA ALA A 92 8.73 -5.57 -6.12
C ALA A 92 7.27 -5.70 -6.53
N LEU A 93 6.49 -4.63 -6.32
CA LEU A 93 5.11 -4.48 -6.75
C LEU A 93 4.98 -3.27 -7.68
N GLU A 94 4.43 -3.48 -8.87
CA GLU A 94 4.05 -2.44 -9.82
C GLU A 94 2.55 -2.20 -9.70
N MET A 95 2.15 -0.95 -9.46
CA MET A 95 0.75 -0.58 -9.24
C MET A 95 0.40 0.76 -9.89
N THR A 96 -0.88 1.03 -10.08
CA THR A 96 -1.35 2.31 -10.62
C THR A 96 -1.08 3.46 -9.65
N VAL A 97 -0.72 4.64 -10.17
CA VAL A 97 -0.73 5.89 -9.38
C VAL A 97 -2.17 6.39 -9.23
N VAL A 98 -2.61 6.68 -8.00
CA VAL A 98 -3.96 7.18 -7.71
C VAL A 98 -3.92 8.58 -7.09
N GLN A 99 -4.98 9.36 -7.33
CA GLN A 99 -5.14 10.70 -6.74
C GLN A 99 -6.03 10.64 -5.49
N GLN A 100 -5.94 11.68 -4.68
CA GLN A 100 -6.82 11.84 -3.52
C GLN A 100 -8.30 12.00 -3.94
N PRO A 101 -9.24 11.47 -3.13
CA PRO A 101 -9.00 10.70 -1.90
C PRO A 101 -8.48 9.28 -2.19
N PHE A 102 -7.64 8.72 -1.32
CA PHE A 102 -7.03 7.40 -1.54
C PHE A 102 -6.88 6.57 -0.26
N VAL A 103 -6.74 5.25 -0.42
CA VAL A 103 -6.19 4.33 0.57
C VAL A 103 -4.95 3.67 -0.01
N LEU A 104 -3.81 3.79 0.68
CA LEU A 104 -2.49 3.30 0.27
C LEU A 104 -1.89 2.38 1.35
N ASP A 105 -0.80 1.73 0.96
CA ASP A 105 0.11 0.95 1.80
C ASP A 105 -0.57 -0.21 2.55
N PHE A 106 -0.50 -1.40 1.95
CA PHE A 106 -1.01 -2.64 2.55
C PHE A 106 0.13 -3.52 3.10
N ALA A 107 1.30 -2.95 3.40
CA ALA A 107 2.42 -3.69 3.98
C ALA A 107 2.21 -4.05 5.47
N GLU A 108 1.32 -3.33 6.15
CA GLU A 108 0.87 -3.64 7.51
C GLU A 108 -0.64 -3.91 7.52
N VAL A 109 -0.97 -5.18 7.29
CA VAL A 109 -2.34 -5.69 7.38
C VAL A 109 -2.36 -6.98 8.18
N ARG A 110 -3.54 -7.31 8.69
CA ARG A 110 -3.89 -8.69 9.06
C ARG A 110 -4.98 -9.16 8.09
N LEU A 111 -4.86 -10.40 7.63
CA LEU A 111 -5.86 -11.04 6.78
C LEU A 111 -6.62 -12.10 7.58
N ASP A 112 -7.88 -12.31 7.23
CA ASP A 112 -8.77 -13.42 7.68
C ASP A 112 -9.17 -13.41 9.16
N PHE A 113 -8.50 -12.60 9.99
CA PHE A 113 -8.74 -12.56 11.43
C PHE A 113 -8.80 -11.12 11.94
N PRO A 114 -9.79 -10.79 12.77
CA PRO A 114 -9.87 -9.47 13.37
C PRO A 114 -8.68 -9.18 14.28
N LEU A 115 -8.48 -7.89 14.51
CA LEU A 115 -7.51 -7.40 15.45
C LEU A 115 -8.06 -7.52 16.87
N GLU A 116 -7.46 -8.40 17.66
CA GLU A 116 -7.70 -8.49 19.09
C GLU A 116 -6.57 -7.75 19.80
N PHE A 117 -6.89 -6.58 20.36
CA PHE A 117 -6.01 -5.82 21.22
C PHE A 117 -6.61 -5.72 22.62
N PRO A 118 -5.76 -5.65 23.67
CA PRO A 118 -6.22 -5.27 25.01
C PRO A 118 -6.99 -3.94 25.00
N ASP A 119 -7.98 -3.79 25.89
CA ASP A 119 -8.87 -2.62 25.93
C ASP A 119 -8.12 -1.28 26.06
N ASP A 120 -7.03 -1.27 26.82
CA ASP A 120 -6.17 -0.10 27.03
C ASP A 120 -5.39 0.28 25.77
N VAL A 121 -4.89 -0.72 25.04
CA VAL A 121 -4.24 -0.53 23.73
C VAL A 121 -5.24 0.01 22.72
N TRP A 122 -6.47 -0.53 22.70
CA TRP A 122 -7.53 -0.06 21.80
C TRP A 122 -7.96 1.37 22.09
N ALA A 123 -8.11 1.74 23.37
CA ALA A 123 -8.46 3.10 23.77
C ALA A 123 -7.40 4.12 23.35
N SER A 124 -6.12 3.82 23.60
CA SER A 124 -5.01 4.70 23.21
C SER A 124 -4.91 4.85 21.69
N TRP A 125 -5.06 3.75 20.94
CA TRP A 125 -5.07 3.81 19.48
C TRP A 125 -6.24 4.65 18.96
N LEU A 126 -7.45 4.47 19.51
CA LEU A 126 -8.62 5.23 19.11
C LEU A 126 -8.45 6.73 19.38
N GLU A 127 -7.87 7.10 20.51
CA GLU A 127 -7.55 8.50 20.85
C GLU A 127 -6.58 9.10 19.82
N GLU A 128 -5.50 8.38 19.49
CA GLU A 128 -4.53 8.80 18.47
C GLU A 128 -5.20 9.00 17.10
N LYS A 129 -6.06 8.08 16.66
CA LYS A 129 -6.75 8.23 15.36
C LYS A 129 -7.78 9.34 15.36
N GLN A 130 -8.45 9.59 16.48
CA GLN A 130 -9.32 10.76 16.62
C GLN A 130 -8.54 12.07 16.53
N GLU A 131 -7.35 12.15 17.13
CA GLU A 131 -6.47 13.32 17.00
C GLU A 131 -5.98 13.52 15.56
N GLN A 132 -5.53 12.45 14.90
CA GLN A 132 -4.97 12.51 13.54
C GLN A 132 -6.00 12.91 12.48
N PHE A 133 -7.25 12.42 12.59
CA PHE A 133 -8.27 12.63 11.58
C PHE A 133 -9.35 13.66 11.97
N GLY A 134 -9.45 14.02 13.24
CA GLY A 134 -10.44 14.97 13.76
C GLY A 134 -11.86 14.64 13.33
N GLU A 135 -12.55 15.63 12.75
CA GLU A 135 -13.93 15.48 12.26
C GLU A 135 -14.10 14.44 11.13
N ARG A 136 -13.00 14.06 10.46
CA ARG A 136 -13.01 13.05 9.39
C ARG A 136 -12.93 11.62 9.93
N TRP A 137 -12.63 11.41 11.21
CA TRP A 137 -12.52 10.08 11.81
C TRP A 137 -13.73 9.17 11.57
N PRO A 138 -15.00 9.63 11.67
CA PRO A 138 -16.16 8.80 11.35
C PRO A 138 -16.16 8.28 9.91
N ILE A 139 -15.60 9.01 8.95
CA ILE A 139 -15.48 8.57 7.55
C ILE A 139 -14.40 7.51 7.44
N VAL A 140 -13.24 7.72 8.07
CA VAL A 140 -12.15 6.74 8.10
C VAL A 140 -12.63 5.42 8.68
N LYS A 141 -13.36 5.42 9.80
CA LYS A 141 -13.94 4.17 10.35
C LYS A 141 -14.82 3.41 9.37
N ARG A 142 -15.59 4.13 8.54
CA ARG A 142 -16.40 3.49 7.49
C ARG A 142 -15.51 2.87 6.42
N VAL A 143 -14.47 3.58 6.00
CA VAL A 143 -13.47 3.03 5.06
C VAL A 143 -12.84 1.76 5.63
N LEU A 144 -12.40 1.77 6.89
CA LEU A 144 -11.86 0.58 7.56
C LEU A 144 -12.87 -0.58 7.54
N GLY A 145 -14.13 -0.32 7.89
CA GLY A 145 -15.19 -1.35 7.89
C GLY A 145 -15.43 -2.01 6.52
N GLU A 146 -15.21 -1.31 5.41
CA GLU A 146 -15.33 -1.91 4.07
C GLU A 146 -14.14 -2.84 3.75
N PHE A 147 -12.94 -2.55 4.25
CA PHE A 147 -11.81 -3.49 4.16
C PHE A 147 -12.01 -4.67 5.12
N GLU A 148 -12.52 -4.44 6.33
CA GLU A 148 -12.84 -5.50 7.27
C GLU A 148 -13.89 -6.48 6.71
N ALA A 149 -14.85 -5.99 5.91
CA ALA A 149 -15.82 -6.82 5.22
C ALA A 149 -15.20 -7.72 4.13
N LEU A 150 -13.96 -7.43 3.71
CA LEU A 150 -13.13 -8.24 2.81
C LEU A 150 -12.09 -9.09 3.57
N ASP A 151 -12.24 -9.17 4.90
CA ASP A 151 -11.27 -9.78 5.81
C ASP A 151 -9.86 -9.17 5.70
N ILE A 152 -9.78 -7.87 5.39
CA ILE A 152 -8.55 -7.07 5.33
C ILE A 152 -8.57 -6.05 6.48
N TYR A 153 -7.72 -6.26 7.48
CA TYR A 153 -7.64 -5.39 8.66
C TYR A 153 -6.40 -4.50 8.56
N LEU A 154 -6.62 -3.21 8.26
CA LEU A 154 -5.55 -2.22 8.08
C LEU A 154 -4.94 -1.83 9.42
N LEU A 155 -3.60 -1.88 9.54
CA LEU A 155 -2.87 -1.51 10.74
C LEU A 155 -2.23 -0.11 10.65
N ASP A 156 -1.67 0.24 9.48
CA ASP A 156 -1.04 1.56 9.25
C ASP A 156 -2.06 2.64 8.88
N VAL A 157 -3.01 2.87 9.80
CA VAL A 157 -4.07 3.87 9.68
C VAL A 157 -3.48 5.24 10.01
N SER A 158 -3.22 6.07 9.00
CA SER A 158 -2.68 7.42 9.17
C SER A 158 -3.13 8.36 8.03
N PRO A 159 -3.08 9.69 8.19
CA PRO A 159 -3.42 10.64 7.13
C PRO A 159 -2.54 10.54 5.88
N ARG A 160 -1.37 9.89 6.00
CA ARG A 160 -0.48 9.59 4.87
C ARG A 160 -1.05 8.51 3.96
N ASN A 161 -1.72 7.51 4.55
CA ASN A 161 -2.21 6.33 3.83
C ASN A 161 -3.70 6.42 3.54
N ILE A 162 -4.47 7.15 4.35
CA ILE A 162 -5.89 7.44 4.10
C ILE A 162 -6.03 8.96 3.99
N ALA A 163 -5.91 9.46 2.76
CA ALA A 163 -5.93 10.90 2.51
C ALA A 163 -7.22 11.32 1.80
N PHE A 164 -7.69 12.50 2.14
CA PHE A 164 -8.89 13.11 1.57
C PHE A 164 -8.49 14.08 0.45
N ARG A 165 -9.46 14.47 -0.38
CA ARG A 165 -9.29 15.59 -1.30
C ARG A 165 -9.49 16.88 -0.49
N ASP A 166 -8.41 17.62 -0.30
CA ASP A 166 -8.45 18.95 0.33
C ASP A 166 -8.82 20.05 -0.67
#